data_AF-A0A352RIW6-F1
#
_entry.id   AF-A0A352RIW6-F1
#
_cell.length_a   1.000
_cell.length_b   1.000
_cell.length_c   1.000
_cell.angle_alpha   90.00
_cell.angle_beta   90.00
_cell.angle_gamma   90.00
#
_symmetry.space_group_name_H-M   'P 1'
#
loop_
_entity.id
_entity.type
_entity.pdbx_description
1 polymer ?
#
loop_
_entity_poly.entity_id
_entity_poly.type
_entity_poly.pdbx_seq_one_letter_code
_entity_poly.pdbx_strand_id
1 'polypeptide(L)'
;VGKDVEGYVHITQRSVVYQVGANRNQTISFSLDNLRTRQIARGVENKSEFNSLADLDLTSSTGAQDSIKLIDKAIQDIGVLRGNLGSFQRNSLESNLRNLRISSENLTNAESIIRDSDMAAEMSDFTKNQILIASGTAMAAQANQIPKSVLQLIGSVTQ
;
A
#
# COMPACT_ATOMS: atom_id res chain seq x y z
N VAL A 1 50.34 -17.46 -28.71
CA VAL A 1 50.12 -16.90 -27.35
C VAL A 1 49.05 -15.82 -27.48
N GLY A 2 47.78 -16.23 -27.54
CA GLY A 2 46.63 -15.32 -27.48
C GLY A 2 45.96 -15.58 -26.15
N LYS A 3 46.00 -14.60 -25.25
CA LYS A 3 45.27 -14.69 -23.98
C LYS A 3 43.95 -13.98 -24.19
N ASP A 4 42.86 -14.74 -24.10
CA ASP A 4 41.51 -14.20 -24.08
C ASP A 4 41.38 -13.22 -22.90
N VAL A 5 40.98 -11.99 -23.21
CA VAL A 5 40.72 -10.96 -22.21
C VAL A 5 39.34 -11.24 -21.63
N GLU A 6 39.29 -12.12 -20.63
CA GLU A 6 38.12 -12.28 -19.78
C GLU A 6 38.13 -11.18 -18.72
N GLY A 7 37.45 -10.08 -19.02
CA GLY A 7 37.18 -9.01 -18.06
C GLY A 7 35.68 -8.93 -17.78
N TYR A 8 35.29 -9.11 -16.52
CA TYR A 8 33.92 -8.82 -16.09
C TYR A 8 33.79 -7.31 -15.83
N VAL A 9 32.92 -6.63 -16.57
CA VAL A 9 32.52 -5.26 -16.26
C VAL A 9 31.46 -5.31 -15.15
N HIS A 10 31.85 -4.98 -13.92
CA HIS A 10 30.91 -4.77 -12.83
C HIS A 10 30.31 -3.37 -12.93
N ILE A 11 29.11 -3.26 -13.52
CA ILE A 11 28.31 -2.04 -13.47
C ILE A 11 27.54 -2.05 -12.16
N THR A 12 28.14 -1.50 -11.10
CA THR A 12 27.39 -1.20 -9.87
C THR A 12 26.64 0.11 -10.07
N GLN A 13 25.33 -0.01 -10.36
CA GLN A 13 24.42 1.09 -10.17
C GLN A 13 24.03 1.11 -8.69
N ARG A 14 24.12 2.28 -8.03
CA ARG A 14 23.77 2.48 -6.61
C ARG A 14 22.25 2.45 -6.42
N SER A 15 21.63 1.37 -6.86
CA SER A 15 20.19 1.17 -6.85
C SER A 15 19.72 0.76 -5.47
N VAL A 16 18.67 1.43 -5.00
CA VAL A 16 17.97 1.07 -3.77
C VAL A 16 16.85 0.11 -4.14
N VAL A 17 16.81 -1.03 -3.46
CA VAL A 17 15.78 -2.05 -3.67
C VAL A 17 14.66 -1.83 -2.67
N TYR A 18 13.44 -1.67 -3.17
CA TYR A 18 12.23 -1.48 -2.39
C TYR A 18 11.37 -2.74 -2.45
N GLN A 19 10.96 -3.25 -1.29
CA GLN A 19 9.91 -4.25 -1.21
C GLN A 19 8.57 -3.58 -1.48
N VAL A 20 7.87 -4.04 -2.51
CA VAL A 20 6.64 -3.39 -2.99
C VAL A 20 5.40 -4.23 -2.77
N GLY A 21 5.52 -5.54 -2.59
CA GLY A 21 4.37 -6.42 -2.36
C GLY A 21 4.47 -7.26 -1.08
N ALA A 22 3.37 -7.95 -0.76
CA ALA A 22 3.26 -8.79 0.43
C ALA A 22 4.08 -10.10 0.30
N ASN A 23 4.41 -10.53 -0.93
CA ASN A 23 5.11 -11.79 -1.16
C ASN A 23 6.63 -11.60 -1.31
N ARG A 24 7.39 -12.64 -0.94
CA ARG A 24 8.84 -12.70 -1.14
C ARG A 24 9.17 -12.45 -2.63
N ASN A 25 10.26 -11.71 -2.88
CA ASN A 25 10.76 -11.33 -4.21
C ASN A 25 9.89 -10.34 -4.99
N GLN A 26 8.86 -9.74 -4.39
CA GLN A 26 8.16 -8.59 -4.97
C GLN A 26 8.90 -7.30 -4.65
N THR A 27 10.04 -7.11 -5.33
CA THR A 27 10.91 -5.95 -5.17
C THR A 27 11.03 -5.16 -6.46
N ILE A 28 11.20 -3.85 -6.34
CA ILE A 28 11.61 -3.00 -7.44
C ILE A 28 12.88 -2.23 -7.06
N SER A 29 13.80 -2.12 -8.00
CA SER A 29 15.04 -1.39 -7.83
C SER A 29 14.96 -0.03 -8.50
N PHE A 30 15.40 1.02 -7.82
CA PHE A 30 15.49 2.36 -8.40
C PHE A 30 16.82 3.03 -8.03
N SER A 31 17.45 3.65 -9.02
CA SER A 31 18.72 4.36 -8.88
C SER A 31 18.62 5.75 -9.48
N LEU A 32 19.28 6.71 -8.82
CA LEU A 32 19.59 7.99 -9.40
C LEU A 32 20.94 7.94 -10.11
N ASP A 33 20.98 8.51 -11.30
CA ASP A 33 22.25 8.79 -11.98
C ASP A 33 22.98 9.96 -11.30
N ASN A 34 24.27 10.09 -11.59
CA ASN A 34 25.10 11.13 -10.98
C ASN A 34 24.77 12.50 -11.58
N LEU A 35 24.13 13.37 -10.78
CA LEU A 35 23.73 14.72 -11.17
C LEU A 35 24.78 15.82 -10.95
N ARG A 36 26.03 15.46 -10.62
CA ARG A 36 27.09 16.47 -10.47
C ARG A 36 27.30 17.20 -11.79
N THR A 37 27.60 18.50 -11.73
CA THR A 37 27.82 19.36 -12.91
C THR A 37 28.86 18.81 -13.89
N ARG A 38 29.86 18.06 -13.40
CA ARG A 38 30.88 17.38 -14.23
C ARG A 38 30.42 16.11 -14.94
N GLN A 39 29.23 15.59 -14.61
CA GLN A 39 28.73 14.29 -15.07
C GLN A 39 27.45 14.41 -15.90
N ILE A 40 26.88 15.60 -16.00
CA ILE A 40 25.69 15.91 -16.81
C ILE A 40 26.08 16.71 -18.04
N ALA A 41 25.24 16.64 -19.09
CA ALA A 41 25.46 17.31 -20.37
C ALA A 41 26.79 16.98 -21.07
N ARG A 42 27.21 15.72 -20.98
CA ARG A 42 28.43 15.23 -21.66
C ARG A 42 28.15 14.88 -23.12
N GLY A 43 29.18 14.98 -23.96
CA GLY A 43 29.13 14.56 -25.36
C GLY A 43 28.38 15.53 -26.27
N VAL A 44 28.23 16.79 -25.86
CA VAL A 44 27.70 17.86 -26.72
C VAL A 44 28.82 18.40 -27.59
N GLU A 45 28.65 18.35 -28.92
CA GLU A 45 29.62 18.93 -29.84
C GLU A 45 29.62 20.46 -29.74
N ASN A 46 30.79 21.03 -29.45
CA ASN A 46 30.98 22.45 -29.26
C ASN A 46 32.39 22.89 -29.68
N LYS A 47 32.57 24.18 -29.96
CA LYS A 47 33.85 24.75 -30.43
C LYS A 47 34.76 25.19 -29.29
N SER A 48 34.21 25.38 -28.09
CA SER A 48 34.94 25.81 -26.89
C SER A 48 35.51 24.65 -26.05
N GLU A 49 35.41 23.41 -26.53
CA GLU A 49 35.90 22.19 -25.88
C GLU A 49 35.32 21.94 -24.47
N PHE A 50 34.13 22.46 -24.18
CA PHE A 50 33.44 22.23 -22.91
C PHE A 50 32.97 20.80 -22.82
N ASN A 51 33.33 20.10 -21.73
CA ASN A 51 32.94 18.70 -21.54
C ASN A 51 31.71 18.56 -20.64
N SER A 52 31.43 19.57 -19.82
CA SER A 52 30.40 19.52 -18.80
C SER A 52 29.96 20.93 -18.36
N LEU A 53 28.90 21.01 -17.56
CA LEU A 53 28.46 22.29 -16.99
C LEU A 53 29.48 22.92 -16.03
N ALA A 54 30.53 22.20 -15.63
CA ALA A 54 31.59 22.77 -14.79
C ALA A 54 32.58 23.62 -15.59
N ASP A 55 32.63 23.46 -16.91
CA ASP A 55 33.62 24.08 -17.78
C ASP A 55 33.08 25.32 -18.51
N LEU A 56 31.87 25.77 -18.16
CA LEU A 56 31.19 26.86 -18.85
C LEU A 56 31.94 28.18 -18.68
N ASP A 57 32.19 28.84 -19.81
CA ASP A 57 32.76 30.18 -19.86
C ASP A 57 31.93 31.07 -20.80
N LEU A 58 31.47 32.20 -20.25
CA LEU A 58 30.61 33.18 -20.91
C LEU A 58 31.38 34.44 -21.37
N THR A 59 32.71 34.46 -21.18
CA THR A 59 33.54 35.63 -21.52
C THR A 59 33.68 35.86 -23.02
N SER A 60 33.43 34.83 -23.84
CA SER A 60 33.45 34.90 -25.31
C SER A 60 32.07 34.64 -25.91
N SER A 61 31.79 35.25 -27.07
CA SER A 61 30.52 35.04 -27.78
C SER A 61 30.29 33.57 -28.17
N THR A 62 31.35 32.87 -28.57
CA THR A 62 31.30 31.43 -28.89
C THR A 62 31.07 30.59 -27.64
N GLY A 63 31.77 30.88 -26.54
CA GLY A 63 31.58 30.20 -25.26
C GLY A 63 30.16 30.37 -24.72
N ALA A 64 29.56 31.56 -24.87
CA ALA A 64 28.18 31.78 -24.50
C ALA A 64 27.18 30.93 -25.31
N GLN A 65 27.35 30.83 -26.64
CA GLN A 65 26.49 30.00 -27.49
C GLN A 65 26.63 28.50 -27.18
N ASP A 66 27.86 28.04 -26.96
CA ASP A 66 28.11 26.64 -26.65
C ASP A 66 27.65 26.29 -25.23
N SER A 67 27.73 27.23 -24.28
CA SER A 67 27.16 27.09 -22.95
C SER A 67 25.65 26.86 -22.98
N ILE A 68 24.92 27.56 -23.86
CA ILE A 68 23.47 27.37 -24.03
C ILE A 68 23.17 25.92 -24.47
N LYS A 69 23.93 25.38 -25.42
CA LYS A 69 23.74 23.98 -25.87
C LYS A 69 23.95 22.97 -24.74
N LEU A 70 24.99 23.17 -23.92
CA LEU A 70 25.25 22.30 -22.77
C LEU A 70 24.13 22.41 -21.73
N ILE A 71 23.61 23.61 -21.49
CA ILE A 71 22.48 23.83 -20.57
C ILE A 71 21.21 23.14 -21.09
N ASP A 72 20.89 23.26 -22.39
CA ASP A 72 19.74 22.58 -22.99
C ASP A 72 19.85 21.06 -22.84
N LYS A 73 21.04 20.52 -23.08
CA LYS A 73 21.30 19.09 -22.88
C LYS A 73 21.12 18.70 -21.40
N ALA A 74 21.62 19.50 -20.47
CA ALA A 74 21.46 19.25 -19.04
C ALA A 74 19.98 19.25 -18.62
N ILE A 75 19.20 20.20 -19.15
CA ILE A 75 17.76 20.28 -18.90
C ILE A 75 17.08 19.02 -19.42
N GLN A 76 17.44 18.55 -20.62
CA GLN A 76 16.91 17.31 -21.17
C GLN A 76 17.26 16.10 -20.28
N ASP A 77 18.52 15.96 -19.85
CA ASP A 77 18.97 14.85 -19.01
C ASP A 77 18.22 14.83 -17.66
N ILE A 78 18.05 16.00 -17.03
CA ILE A 78 17.25 16.16 -15.81
C ILE A 78 15.76 15.85 -16.08
N GLY A 79 15.24 16.26 -17.23
CA GLY A 79 13.87 15.97 -17.66
C GLY A 79 13.61 14.46 -17.78
N VAL A 80 14.54 13.72 -18.38
CA VAL A 80 14.48 12.26 -18.47
C VAL A 80 14.52 11.63 -17.07
N LEU A 81 15.44 12.08 -16.20
CA LEU A 81 15.51 11.56 -14.83
C LEU A 81 14.19 11.82 -14.06
N ARG A 82 13.62 13.02 -14.19
CA ARG A 82 12.31 13.34 -13.59
C ARG A 82 11.19 12.48 -14.13
N GLY A 83 11.22 12.18 -15.44
CA GLY A 83 10.28 11.25 -16.07
C GLY A 83 10.41 9.83 -15.50
N ASN A 84 11.63 9.34 -15.35
CA ASN A 84 11.91 8.04 -14.76
C ASN A 84 11.47 7.96 -13.29
N LEU A 85 11.74 9.01 -12.50
CA LEU A 85 11.25 9.16 -11.13
C LEU A 85 9.71 9.13 -11.06
N GLY A 86 9.04 9.90 -11.92
CA GLY A 86 7.58 9.94 -11.98
C GLY A 86 6.97 8.60 -12.40
N SER A 87 7.59 7.92 -13.36
CA SER A 87 7.19 6.57 -13.78
C SER A 87 7.32 5.58 -12.63
N PHE A 88 8.46 5.58 -11.92
CA PHE A 88 8.67 4.74 -10.74
C PHE A 88 7.63 5.01 -9.65
N GLN A 89 7.39 6.28 -9.30
CA GLN A 89 6.40 6.66 -8.30
C GLN A 89 5.00 6.18 -8.68
N ARG A 90 4.55 6.44 -9.90
CA ARG A 90 3.21 6.09 -10.37
C ARG A 90 3.01 4.58 -10.54
N ASN A 91 3.97 3.90 -11.16
CA ASN A 91 3.83 2.48 -11.46
C ASN A 91 4.08 1.60 -10.25
N SER A 92 4.91 2.05 -9.32
CA SER A 92 5.28 1.27 -8.14
C SER A 92 4.58 1.80 -6.91
N LEU A 93 4.91 2.98 -6.40
CA LEU A 93 4.38 3.44 -5.12
C LEU A 93 2.85 3.59 -5.15
N GLU A 94 2.29 4.21 -6.17
CA GLU A 94 0.82 4.37 -6.26
C GLU A 94 0.11 3.04 -6.52
N SER A 95 0.70 2.14 -7.33
CA SER A 95 0.12 0.81 -7.56
C SER A 95 0.06 -0.02 -6.29
N ASN A 96 1.15 -0.03 -5.52
CA ASN A 96 1.18 -0.74 -4.26
C ASN A 96 0.28 -0.10 -3.21
N LEU A 97 0.20 1.23 -3.17
CA LEU A 97 -0.76 1.92 -2.32
C LEU A 97 -2.21 1.51 -2.66
N ARG A 98 -2.57 1.42 -3.95
CA ARG A 98 -3.90 0.94 -4.37
C ARG A 98 -4.14 -0.50 -3.93
N ASN A 99 -3.16 -1.39 -4.13
CA ASN A 99 -3.27 -2.79 -3.70
C ASN A 99 -3.42 -2.92 -2.18
N LEU A 100 -2.66 -2.14 -1.40
CA LEU A 100 -2.76 -2.12 0.06
C LEU A 100 -4.11 -1.58 0.53
N ARG A 101 -4.67 -0.55 -0.12
CA ARG A 101 -6.01 -0.04 0.18
C ARG A 101 -7.10 -1.08 -0.05
N ILE A 102 -7.06 -1.77 -1.21
CA ILE A 102 -8.01 -2.85 -1.53
C ILE A 102 -7.87 -3.98 -0.50
N SER A 103 -6.64 -4.36 -0.17
CA SER A 103 -6.38 -5.40 0.83
C SER A 103 -6.91 -5.00 2.21
N SER A 104 -6.70 -3.75 2.62
CA SER A 104 -7.21 -3.20 3.87
C SER A 104 -8.74 -3.20 3.90
N GLU A 105 -9.39 -2.78 2.81
CA GLU A 105 -10.85 -2.79 2.70
C GLU A 105 -11.41 -4.21 2.79
N ASN A 106 -10.80 -5.16 2.08
CA ASN A 106 -11.18 -6.58 2.16
C ASN A 106 -11.00 -7.15 3.57
N LEU A 107 -9.91 -6.78 4.28
CA LEU A 107 -9.68 -7.21 5.66
C LEU A 107 -10.70 -6.61 6.63
N THR A 108 -11.02 -5.33 6.50
CA THR A 108 -12.05 -4.68 7.33
C THR A 108 -13.44 -5.27 7.06
N ASN A 109 -13.77 -5.59 5.81
CA ASN A 109 -15.03 -6.27 5.48
C ASN A 109 -15.07 -7.70 6.08
N ALA A 110 -13.97 -8.45 5.98
CA ALA A 110 -13.87 -9.77 6.59
C ALA A 110 -13.99 -9.69 8.11
N GLU A 111 -13.33 -8.72 8.75
CA GLU A 111 -13.44 -8.44 10.18
C GLU A 111 -14.89 -8.09 10.58
N SER A 112 -15.58 -7.24 9.81
CA SER A 112 -16.98 -6.90 10.07
C SER A 112 -17.89 -8.13 9.99
N ILE A 113 -17.70 -8.99 8.99
CA ILE A 113 -18.49 -10.22 8.85
C ILE A 113 -18.27 -11.15 10.05
N ILE A 114 -17.02 -11.31 10.48
CA ILE A 114 -16.70 -12.14 11.66
C ILE A 114 -17.36 -11.55 12.91
N ARG A 115 -17.17 -10.26 13.16
CA ARG A 115 -17.71 -9.58 14.34
C ARG A 115 -19.24 -9.58 14.37
N ASP A 116 -19.87 -9.34 13.22
CA ASP A 116 -21.33 -9.29 13.12
C ASP A 116 -21.94 -10.69 13.20
N SER A 117 -21.27 -11.73 12.68
CA SER A 117 -21.65 -13.13 12.87
C SER A 117 -21.59 -13.54 14.34
N ASP A 118 -20.51 -13.18 15.03
CA ASP A 118 -20.35 -13.48 16.46
C ASP A 118 -21.38 -12.71 17.30
N MET A 119 -21.64 -11.44 16.98
CA MET A 119 -22.73 -10.67 17.64
C MET A 119 -24.11 -11.26 17.34
N ALA A 120 -24.38 -11.72 16.13
CA ALA A 120 -25.67 -12.33 15.79
C ALA A 120 -25.91 -13.64 16.56
N ALA A 121 -24.86 -14.45 16.76
CA ALA A 121 -24.92 -15.65 17.59
C ALA A 121 -25.21 -15.29 19.06
N GLU A 122 -24.46 -14.34 19.63
CA GLU A 122 -24.64 -13.91 21.02
C GLU A 122 -26.02 -13.27 21.24
N MET A 123 -26.51 -12.48 20.29
CA MET A 123 -27.85 -11.86 20.35
C MET A 123 -28.97 -12.91 20.24
N SER A 124 -28.75 -13.98 19.48
CA SER A 124 -29.69 -15.10 19.39
C SER A 124 -29.77 -15.86 20.72
N ASP A 125 -28.62 -16.14 21.33
CA ASP A 125 -28.55 -16.79 22.64
C ASP A 125 -29.09 -15.89 23.75
N PHE A 126 -28.78 -14.60 23.74
CA PHE A 126 -29.36 -13.61 24.66
C PHE A 126 -30.89 -13.57 24.54
N THR A 127 -31.42 -13.49 23.30
CA THR A 127 -32.87 -13.48 23.06
C THR A 127 -33.52 -14.79 23.50
N LYS A 128 -32.90 -15.94 23.20
CA LYS A 128 -33.36 -17.26 23.65
C LYS A 128 -33.42 -17.34 25.17
N ASN A 129 -32.38 -16.86 25.86
CA ASN A 129 -32.34 -16.81 27.32
C ASN A 129 -33.42 -15.88 27.88
N GLN A 130 -33.65 -14.73 27.25
CA GLN A 130 -34.71 -13.81 27.66
C GLN A 130 -36.12 -14.43 27.49
N ILE A 131 -36.35 -15.14 26.37
CA ILE A 131 -37.60 -15.89 26.14
C ILE A 131 -37.75 -17.02 27.16
N LEU A 132 -36.68 -17.75 27.49
CA LEU A 132 -36.71 -18.79 28.51
C LEU A 132 -37.04 -18.23 29.90
N ILE A 133 -36.49 -17.08 30.28
CA ILE A 133 -36.79 -16.42 31.56
C ILE A 133 -38.25 -15.96 31.59
N ALA A 134 -38.73 -15.30 30.53
CA ALA A 134 -40.12 -14.86 30.43
C ALA A 134 -41.10 -16.05 30.40
N SER A 135 -40.75 -17.13 29.70
CA SER A 135 -41.55 -18.36 29.66
C SER A 135 -41.52 -19.10 30.99
N GLY A 136 -40.37 -19.17 31.67
CA GLY A 136 -40.25 -19.76 33.01
C GLY A 136 -41.09 -19.04 34.05
N THR A 137 -41.12 -17.71 34.02
CA THR A 137 -41.98 -16.91 34.91
C THR A 137 -43.48 -17.07 34.58
N ALA A 138 -43.86 -17.06 33.30
CA ALA A 138 -45.24 -17.30 32.88
C ALA A 138 -45.70 -18.75 33.18
N MET A 139 -44.86 -19.75 32.95
CA MET A 139 -45.14 -21.15 33.27
C MET A 139 -45.21 -21.37 34.78
N ALA A 140 -44.36 -20.73 35.58
CA ALA A 140 -44.47 -20.76 37.04
C ALA A 140 -45.77 -20.10 37.53
N ALA A 141 -46.19 -18.99 36.91
CA ALA A 141 -47.48 -18.36 37.22
C ALA A 141 -48.66 -19.28 36.85
N GLN A 142 -48.63 -19.92 35.68
CA GLN A 142 -49.65 -20.89 35.24
C GLN A 142 -49.68 -22.14 36.14
N ALA A 143 -48.52 -22.70 36.48
CA ALA A 143 -48.39 -23.85 37.36
C ALA A 143 -48.87 -23.55 38.79
N ASN A 144 -48.82 -22.30 39.24
CA ASN A 144 -49.40 -21.89 40.52
C ASN A 144 -50.94 -21.71 40.48
N GLN A 145 -51.54 -21.50 39.30
CA GLN A 145 -52.99 -21.39 39.15
C GLN A 145 -53.67 -22.77 39.11
N ILE A 146 -53.05 -23.77 38.46
CA ILE A 146 -53.61 -25.12 38.34
C ILE A 146 -53.99 -25.76 39.70
N PRO A 147 -53.13 -25.76 40.75
CA PRO A 147 -53.47 -26.29 42.07
C PRO A 147 -54.64 -25.55 42.72
N LYS A 148 -54.77 -24.24 42.50
CA LYS A 148 -55.88 -23.44 43.05
C LYS A 148 -57.21 -23.80 42.39
N SER A 149 -57.20 -24.04 41.07
CA SER A 149 -58.38 -24.52 40.35
C SER A 149 -58.79 -25.93 40.77
N VAL A 150 -57.82 -26.81 41.04
CA VAL A 150 -58.08 -28.16 41.59
C VAL A 150 -58.63 -28.09 43.02
N LEU A 151 -58.10 -27.20 43.88
CA LEU A 151 -58.65 -26.97 45.22
C LEU A 151 -60.09 -26.46 45.17
N GLN A 152 -60.44 -25.60 44.21
CA GLN A 152 -61.82 -25.13 44.02
C GLN A 152 -62.75 -26.29 43.63
N LEU A 153 -62.31 -27.20 42.76
CA LEU A 153 -63.07 -28.39 42.35
C LEU A 153 -63.28 -29.40 43.49
N ILE A 154 -62.24 -29.65 44.30
CA ILE A 154 -62.34 -30.57 45.45
C ILE A 154 -63.16 -29.94 46.58
N GLY A 155 -63.01 -28.64 46.83
CA GLY A 155 -63.78 -27.91 47.84
C GLY A 155 -65.26 -27.77 47.50
N SER A 156 -65.61 -27.64 46.21
CA SER A 156 -67.00 -27.53 45.75
C SER A 156 -67.77 -28.86 45.73
N VAL A 157 -67.08 -30.00 45.82
CA VAL A 157 -67.70 -31.34 45.87
C VAL A 157 -68.03 -31.79 47.31
N THR A 158 -67.56 -31.04 48.32
CA THR A 158 -67.78 -31.34 49.76
C THR A 158 -68.86 -30.47 50.44
N GLN A 159 -69.70 -29.76 49.69
CA GLN A 159 -70.98 -29.23 50.15
C GLN A 159 -72.12 -29.85 49.34
#